data_AF-A0A8H3ITJ7-F1
#
_entry.id   AF-A0A8H3ITJ7-F1
#
_cell.length_a   1.000
_cell.length_b   1.000
_cell.length_c   1.000
_cell.angle_alpha   90.00
_cell.angle_beta   90.00
_cell.angle_gamma   90.00
#
_symmetry.space_group_name_H-M   'P 1'
#
loop_
_entity.id
_entity.type
_entity.pdbx_description
1 polymer ?
#
loop_
_entity_poly.entity_id
_entity_poly.type
_entity_poly.pdbx_seq_one_letter_code
_entity_poly.pdbx_strand_id
1 'polypeptide(L)'
;MALEGIVSFYGKLVSRLTPSSSTEHKRWSLSAFSMAITRSHPSIQRAGTPTTPKKPSFHALLNRVRDRPGAFIAKQLRVKQGAKKRARGPSAQLQAELESAALGILPAKGYKGKLRFLFVPHPDVRDIAEETHLAIDASNTSDRFLARYPMYSAENMSTIQQELGKGFASHGMTSTKPYYEIPILHQGVVTMQHLSHSFNRDVTFKCWKWLQAQLGTVIARSRSASSAKVHHTPPRKPPSHQRRAQQHPLFSDPQNPCIIFLHWTIDPGPPTADIYADIATIQSTRPHHLFRAFPSQSELVQETTKLPDIHALNAIASTSPPEYAYRPRTCLTHGERTHDTTRCPLRGQRQIIMKRTHSCGGEHVQLIDGDSALPRHEPSTNPAIPHRWFGQSYEPFFSRFGEFRVFIAARPSPYPTALRGRKGRILHTVVTEWVCAHDPGAMYTRAATPQDFTDASVRPLTATDLHDFALYIYDALRSRGDWREHYESLEMGVRLDVGVASERTLGWEGGGGKRVRGEEKRFFVNEITRFYGADYFSQHTLGAPQQEVCWAFAEAVNGYFGVEEGEVKEEV
;
A
#
# COMPACT_ATOMS: atom_id res chain seq x y z
N MET A 1 -4.82 47.11 20.03
CA MET A 1 -6.16 47.36 20.61
C MET A 1 -7.30 46.62 19.89
N ALA A 2 -7.49 46.72 18.56
CA ALA A 2 -8.58 46.00 17.88
C ALA A 2 -8.42 44.45 17.84
N LEU A 3 -7.18 43.94 17.74
CA LEU A 3 -6.88 42.50 17.71
C LEU A 3 -7.06 41.81 19.08
N GLU A 4 -6.76 42.49 20.18
CA GLU A 4 -6.94 41.93 21.54
C GLU A 4 -8.43 41.80 21.89
N GLY A 5 -9.28 42.68 21.36
CA GLY A 5 -10.75 42.59 21.49
C GLY A 5 -11.33 41.36 20.78
N ILE A 6 -10.83 41.03 19.58
CA ILE A 6 -11.29 39.87 18.80
C ILE A 6 -10.89 38.55 19.45
N VAL A 7 -9.66 38.45 19.96
CA VAL A 7 -9.16 37.26 20.67
C VAL A 7 -9.93 37.05 21.99
N SER A 8 -10.21 38.12 22.73
CA SER A 8 -10.99 38.07 23.98
C SER A 8 -12.46 37.68 23.75
N PHE A 9 -13.07 38.16 22.66
CA PHE A 9 -14.44 37.82 22.29
C PHE A 9 -14.58 36.34 21.88
N TYR A 10 -13.68 35.85 21.03
CA TYR A 10 -13.69 34.43 20.61
C TYR A 10 -13.35 33.48 21.77
N GLY A 11 -12.42 33.84 22.66
CA GLY A 11 -12.11 33.04 23.84
C GLY A 11 -13.30 32.88 24.80
N LYS A 12 -14.16 33.90 24.92
CA LYS A 12 -15.40 33.87 25.72
C LYS A 12 -16.55 33.14 25.03
N LEU A 13 -16.59 33.15 23.70
CA LEU A 13 -17.60 32.44 22.93
C LEU A 13 -17.36 30.92 22.96
N VAL A 14 -16.10 30.50 22.77
CA VAL A 14 -15.70 29.09 22.80
C VAL A 14 -15.87 28.48 24.21
N SER A 15 -15.59 29.23 25.27
CA SER A 15 -15.77 28.73 26.65
C SER A 15 -17.23 28.54 27.08
N ARG A 16 -18.18 29.17 26.37
CA ARG A 16 -19.62 29.03 26.63
C ARG A 16 -20.30 27.93 25.82
N LEU A 17 -19.69 27.50 24.71
CA LEU A 17 -20.32 26.55 23.76
C LEU A 17 -19.85 25.11 23.91
N THR A 18 -18.84 24.82 24.74
CA THR A 18 -18.33 23.45 24.94
C THR A 18 -18.37 23.04 26.41
N PRO A 19 -19.39 22.29 26.86
CA PRO A 19 -19.37 21.64 28.16
C PRO A 19 -18.82 20.22 28.03
N SER A 20 -17.48 20.05 27.95
CA SER A 20 -16.83 18.78 28.32
C SER A 20 -15.33 18.92 28.56
N SER A 21 -14.82 18.02 29.41
CA SER A 21 -13.57 18.11 30.17
C SER A 21 -12.41 17.34 29.53
N SER A 22 -11.93 17.76 28.35
CA SER A 22 -10.59 17.34 27.91
C SER A 22 -9.72 18.55 27.59
N THR A 23 -8.62 18.65 28.33
CA THR A 23 -7.59 19.69 28.22
C THR A 23 -6.81 19.58 26.89
N GLU A 24 -6.94 18.45 26.19
CA GLU A 24 -6.24 18.16 24.94
C GLU A 24 -6.86 18.87 23.73
N HIS A 25 -8.19 18.92 23.59
CA HIS A 25 -8.81 19.61 22.44
C HIS A 25 -8.46 21.11 22.37
N LYS A 26 -8.26 21.76 23.53
CA LYS A 26 -7.87 23.17 23.59
C LYS A 26 -6.44 23.44 23.07
N ARG A 27 -5.54 22.45 23.09
CA ARG A 27 -4.17 22.60 22.55
C ARG A 27 -4.14 22.55 21.02
N TRP A 28 -5.02 21.76 20.39
CA TRP A 28 -5.08 21.60 18.94
C TRP A 28 -5.59 22.86 18.23
N SER A 29 -6.60 23.53 18.79
CA SER A 29 -7.17 24.75 18.20
C SER A 29 -6.18 25.93 18.18
N LEU A 30 -5.25 26.01 19.15
CA LEU A 30 -4.25 27.10 19.21
C LEU A 30 -3.06 26.88 18.26
N SER A 31 -2.68 25.62 18.00
CA SER A 31 -1.58 25.30 17.09
C SER A 31 -1.98 25.50 15.62
N ALA A 32 -3.19 25.07 15.23
CA ALA A 32 -3.74 25.32 13.89
C ALA A 32 -3.94 26.81 13.60
N PHE A 33 -4.30 27.62 14.62
CA PHE A 33 -4.47 29.06 14.48
C PHE A 33 -3.13 29.82 14.36
N SER A 34 -2.06 29.33 15.02
CA SER A 34 -0.72 29.92 14.91
C SER A 34 -0.14 29.82 13.49
N MET A 35 -0.43 28.72 12.77
CA MET A 35 -0.03 28.55 11.37
C MET A 35 -0.76 29.49 10.40
N ALA A 36 -1.98 29.93 10.73
CA ALA A 36 -2.77 30.81 9.88
C ALA A 36 -2.33 32.29 9.97
N ILE A 37 -1.75 32.72 11.10
CA ILE A 37 -1.39 34.13 11.35
C ILE A 37 0.02 34.51 10.86
N THR A 38 0.92 33.56 10.60
CA THR A 38 2.28 33.87 10.12
C THR A 38 2.36 34.24 8.62
N ARG A 39 1.23 34.35 7.91
CA ARG A 39 1.17 34.75 6.50
C ARG A 39 0.56 36.14 6.33
N SER A 40 1.37 37.18 6.47
CA SER A 40 1.14 38.46 5.80
C SER A 40 2.42 39.33 5.80
N HIS A 41 3.01 39.52 4.61
CA HIS A 41 4.12 40.43 4.25
C HIS A 41 5.54 40.14 4.81
N PRO A 42 6.60 40.25 3.98
CA PRO A 42 7.11 41.58 3.65
C PRO A 42 7.54 41.78 2.19
N SER A 43 7.22 42.97 1.69
CA SER A 43 7.79 43.60 0.50
C SER A 43 8.57 44.83 0.97
N ILE A 44 9.91 44.78 0.94
CA ILE A 44 10.76 45.97 1.01
C ILE A 44 11.89 45.82 -0.01
N GLN A 45 11.85 46.68 -1.03
CA GLN A 45 12.91 46.94 -1.99
C GLN A 45 14.03 47.77 -1.33
N ARG A 46 15.29 47.55 -1.74
CA ARG A 46 16.33 48.59 -1.73
C ARG A 46 17.24 48.47 -2.97
N ALA A 47 17.34 49.58 -3.71
CA ALA A 47 18.38 49.96 -4.67
C ALA A 47 19.71 50.25 -3.90
N GLY A 48 20.94 50.31 -4.44
CA GLY A 48 21.54 50.19 -5.77
C GLY A 48 23.01 50.71 -5.73
N THR A 49 23.91 50.12 -6.54
CA THR A 49 25.16 50.68 -7.18
C THR A 49 26.45 50.97 -6.36
N PRO A 50 27.66 51.14 -6.99
CA PRO A 50 28.29 50.40 -8.11
C PRO A 50 29.86 50.21 -8.04
N THR A 51 30.44 49.54 -9.07
CA THR A 51 31.84 49.59 -9.64
C THR A 51 33.01 48.85 -8.93
N THR A 52 34.06 48.25 -9.55
CA THR A 52 34.54 47.85 -10.93
C THR A 52 35.75 46.85 -10.73
N PRO A 53 36.75 46.60 -11.64
CA PRO A 53 36.91 45.29 -12.32
C PRO A 53 38.31 44.63 -12.21
N LYS A 54 38.45 43.30 -12.43
CA LYS A 54 39.67 42.67 -13.03
C LYS A 54 39.34 41.38 -13.82
N LYS A 55 39.89 41.30 -15.03
CA LYS A 55 40.05 40.12 -15.94
C LYS A 55 41.55 39.70 -15.90
N PRO A 56 42.03 38.68 -16.66
CA PRO A 56 41.55 37.31 -16.89
C PRO A 56 42.71 36.26 -16.82
N SER A 57 42.42 34.96 -16.84
CA SER A 57 43.35 33.92 -17.39
C SER A 57 42.61 32.56 -17.48
N PHE A 58 42.44 31.97 -18.67
CA PHE A 58 43.37 31.06 -19.37
C PHE A 58 43.05 29.58 -19.06
N HIS A 59 42.03 29.01 -19.72
CA HIS A 59 42.13 27.70 -20.37
C HIS A 59 40.83 27.34 -21.09
N ALA A 60 40.83 27.62 -22.40
CA ALA A 60 40.18 26.76 -23.37
C ALA A 60 41.26 25.80 -23.89
N LEU A 61 41.11 24.50 -23.64
CA LEU A 61 41.75 23.48 -24.46
C LEU A 61 40.89 22.22 -24.42
N LEU A 62 40.63 21.68 -25.61
CA LEU A 62 40.06 20.37 -25.93
C LEU A 62 38.54 20.30 -26.09
N ASN A 63 38.17 20.70 -27.30
CA ASN A 63 37.03 20.19 -28.03
C ASN A 63 37.35 18.82 -28.66
N ARG A 64 36.34 17.93 -28.63
CA ARG A 64 35.88 17.01 -29.68
C ARG A 64 36.46 15.57 -29.81
N VAL A 65 35.47 14.70 -30.10
CA VAL A 65 35.49 13.39 -30.77
C VAL A 65 35.87 12.18 -29.91
N ARG A 66 34.90 11.30 -29.60
CA ARG A 66 34.71 10.04 -30.35
C ARG A 66 33.52 9.20 -29.84
N ASP A 67 32.76 8.75 -30.82
CA ASP A 67 31.59 7.88 -30.74
C ASP A 67 31.89 6.47 -30.20
N ARG A 68 30.87 5.88 -29.55
CA ARG A 68 30.66 4.42 -29.48
C ARG A 68 30.00 3.97 -30.79
N PRO A 69 30.26 2.74 -31.30
CA PRO A 69 29.45 1.62 -30.84
C PRO A 69 30.22 0.28 -30.72
N GLY A 70 30.11 -0.34 -29.55
CA GLY A 70 30.48 -1.73 -29.34
C GLY A 70 29.37 -2.66 -29.83
N ALA A 71 29.55 -3.20 -31.04
CA ALA A 71 28.79 -4.33 -31.57
C ALA A 71 29.81 -5.37 -32.04
N PHE A 72 30.28 -6.24 -31.15
CA PHE A 72 31.26 -7.27 -31.54
C PHE A 72 31.31 -8.50 -30.61
N ILE A 73 30.19 -9.15 -30.28
CA ILE A 73 30.21 -10.59 -29.93
C ILE A 73 28.94 -11.26 -30.47
N ALA A 74 28.94 -11.58 -31.77
CA ALA A 74 27.98 -12.50 -32.37
C ALA A 74 28.61 -13.15 -33.62
N LYS A 75 29.78 -13.78 -33.47
CA LYS A 75 30.39 -14.56 -34.56
C LYS A 75 31.37 -15.62 -34.07
N GLN A 76 30.94 -16.50 -33.18
CA GLN A 76 31.48 -17.86 -33.09
C GLN A 76 30.35 -18.80 -32.66
N LEU A 77 30.37 -20.04 -33.16
CA LEU A 77 29.33 -21.08 -33.10
C LEU A 77 28.37 -21.11 -34.31
N ARG A 78 28.95 -21.36 -35.49
CA ARG A 78 28.22 -21.93 -36.63
C ARG A 78 29.05 -23.05 -37.26
N VAL A 79 29.20 -24.17 -36.56
CA VAL A 79 29.75 -25.43 -37.09
C VAL A 79 29.02 -26.61 -36.43
N LYS A 80 28.51 -27.53 -37.28
CA LYS A 80 27.80 -28.80 -37.02
C LYS A 80 26.29 -28.74 -36.72
N GLN A 81 25.51 -28.50 -37.78
CA GLN A 81 24.15 -29.05 -37.90
C GLN A 81 24.25 -30.48 -38.45
N GLY A 82 24.24 -31.46 -37.54
CA GLY A 82 23.78 -32.82 -37.82
C GLY A 82 22.42 -32.99 -37.15
N ALA A 83 21.46 -33.58 -37.85
CA ALA A 83 20.06 -33.73 -37.50
C ALA A 83 19.82 -34.00 -36.00
N LYS A 84 19.37 -32.98 -35.26
CA LYS A 84 18.69 -33.13 -33.98
C LYS A 84 17.26 -32.63 -34.15
N LYS A 85 16.30 -33.53 -33.93
CA LYS A 85 14.88 -33.20 -33.73
C LYS A 85 14.83 -31.94 -32.86
N ARG A 86 14.25 -30.85 -33.40
CA ARG A 86 13.91 -29.66 -32.62
C ARG A 86 12.94 -30.14 -31.53
N ALA A 87 13.46 -30.37 -30.32
CA ALA A 87 12.62 -30.37 -29.14
C ALA A 87 12.00 -28.97 -29.11
N ARG A 88 10.72 -28.87 -29.45
CA ARG A 88 9.96 -27.66 -29.18
C ARG A 88 10.09 -27.44 -27.67
N GLY A 89 10.63 -26.29 -27.28
CA GLY A 89 10.63 -25.89 -25.88
C GLY A 89 9.19 -25.95 -25.34
N PRO A 90 9.01 -26.10 -24.03
CA PRO A 90 7.68 -26.01 -23.41
C PRO A 90 6.96 -24.75 -23.91
N SER A 91 5.66 -24.84 -24.18
CA SER A 91 4.86 -23.66 -24.53
C SER A 91 5.00 -22.60 -23.44
N ALA A 92 4.80 -21.32 -23.77
CA ALA A 92 4.82 -20.25 -22.76
C ALA A 92 3.88 -20.53 -21.58
N GLN A 93 2.78 -21.25 -21.83
CA GLN A 93 1.85 -21.74 -20.83
C GLN A 93 2.45 -22.84 -19.95
N LEU A 94 3.11 -23.85 -20.51
CA LEU A 94 3.78 -24.89 -19.73
C LEU A 94 4.98 -24.35 -18.93
N GLN A 95 5.68 -23.35 -19.46
CA GLN A 95 6.71 -22.60 -18.73
C GLN A 95 6.09 -21.85 -17.52
N ALA A 96 4.97 -21.16 -17.72
CA ALA A 96 4.25 -20.48 -16.64
C ALA A 96 3.68 -21.45 -15.60
N GLU A 97 3.20 -22.64 -16.00
CA GLU A 97 2.76 -23.70 -15.09
C GLU A 97 3.91 -24.24 -14.25
N LEU A 98 5.07 -24.52 -14.87
CA LEU A 98 6.26 -25.01 -14.18
C LEU A 98 6.83 -23.95 -13.22
N GLU A 99 6.82 -22.68 -13.62
CA GLU A 99 7.20 -21.56 -12.77
C GLU A 99 6.19 -21.39 -11.62
N SER A 100 4.88 -21.47 -11.87
CA SER A 100 3.85 -21.38 -10.83
C SER A 100 3.92 -22.53 -9.81
N ALA A 101 4.20 -23.76 -10.26
CA ALA A 101 4.40 -24.93 -9.41
C ALA A 101 5.73 -24.88 -8.63
N ALA A 102 6.83 -24.46 -9.26
CA ALA A 102 8.11 -24.22 -8.59
C ALA A 102 8.01 -23.06 -7.58
N LEU A 103 7.13 -22.11 -7.86
CA LEU A 103 6.77 -21.03 -6.96
C LEU A 103 5.69 -21.45 -5.97
N GLY A 104 5.23 -22.70 -5.89
CA GLY A 104 4.21 -23.11 -4.90
C GLY A 104 2.94 -22.23 -4.87
N ILE A 105 2.64 -21.54 -5.97
CA ILE A 105 1.42 -20.75 -6.16
C ILE A 105 0.26 -21.71 -6.47
N LEU A 106 0.57 -22.87 -7.05
CA LEU A 106 -0.37 -23.94 -7.32
C LEU A 106 0.07 -25.25 -6.66
N PRO A 107 -0.86 -26.10 -6.22
CA PRO A 107 -0.55 -27.51 -6.05
C PRO A 107 -0.14 -28.09 -7.42
N ALA A 108 0.84 -28.99 -7.43
CA ALA A 108 1.31 -29.66 -8.64
C ALA A 108 0.15 -30.38 -9.37
N LYS A 109 0.28 -30.56 -10.70
CA LYS A 109 -0.65 -31.31 -11.56
C LYS A 109 -1.37 -32.44 -10.84
N GLY A 110 -2.71 -32.33 -10.72
CA GLY A 110 -3.58 -33.37 -10.19
C GLY A 110 -4.37 -33.02 -8.92
N TYR A 111 -4.42 -31.75 -8.51
CA TYR A 111 -5.18 -31.36 -7.32
C TYR A 111 -6.66 -31.11 -7.61
N LYS A 112 -7.55 -31.98 -7.11
CA LYS A 112 -9.01 -31.91 -7.37
C LYS A 112 -9.82 -31.11 -6.33
N GLY A 113 -9.19 -30.55 -5.30
CA GLY A 113 -9.91 -29.80 -4.26
C GLY A 113 -10.07 -28.32 -4.60
N LYS A 114 -11.11 -27.69 -4.04
CA LYS A 114 -11.28 -26.24 -4.12
C LYS A 114 -10.26 -25.54 -3.23
N LEU A 115 -9.57 -24.53 -3.77
CA LEU A 115 -8.77 -23.63 -2.95
C LEU A 115 -9.66 -22.89 -1.97
N ARG A 116 -9.26 -22.89 -0.69
CA ARG A 116 -9.99 -22.22 0.39
C ARG A 116 -9.29 -20.95 0.82
N PHE A 117 -10.09 -19.94 1.15
CA PHE A 117 -9.64 -18.68 1.71
C PHE A 117 -10.22 -18.54 3.11
N LEU A 118 -9.35 -18.31 4.09
CA LEU A 118 -9.75 -17.99 5.45
C LEU A 118 -9.44 -16.50 5.68
N PHE A 119 -10.47 -15.65 5.67
CA PHE A 119 -10.31 -14.23 5.97
C PHE A 119 -10.31 -14.03 7.50
N VAL A 120 -9.21 -13.51 8.01
CA VAL A 120 -9.01 -13.24 9.43
C VAL A 120 -8.57 -11.80 9.62
N PRO A 121 -9.48 -10.92 10.05
CA PRO A 121 -9.10 -9.57 10.37
C PRO A 121 -8.41 -9.46 11.73
N HIS A 122 -7.57 -8.43 11.85
CA HIS A 122 -7.01 -7.98 13.11
C HIS A 122 -8.12 -7.52 14.08
N PRO A 123 -8.04 -7.83 15.39
CA PRO A 123 -9.13 -7.59 16.33
C PRO A 123 -9.34 -6.12 16.71
N ASP A 124 -8.35 -5.27 16.47
CA ASP A 124 -8.37 -3.87 16.93
C ASP A 124 -9.00 -2.93 15.88
N VAL A 125 -10.30 -3.08 15.67
CA VAL A 125 -11.09 -2.17 14.83
C VAL A 125 -12.25 -1.64 15.63
N ARG A 126 -12.44 -0.33 15.63
CA ARG A 126 -13.63 0.27 16.23
C ARG A 126 -14.86 -0.09 15.38
N ASP A 127 -16.05 0.20 15.90
CA ASP A 127 -17.27 -0.05 15.14
C ASP A 127 -17.20 0.65 13.77
N ILE A 128 -17.40 -0.10 12.68
CA ILE A 128 -17.28 0.42 11.32
C ILE A 128 -18.34 1.51 11.04
N ALA A 129 -19.43 1.50 11.80
CA ALA A 129 -20.45 2.55 11.74
C ALA A 129 -19.97 3.87 12.36
N GLU A 130 -19.03 3.83 13.31
CA GLU A 130 -18.39 5.01 13.88
C GLU A 130 -17.18 5.45 13.03
N GLU A 131 -16.55 4.51 12.32
CA GLU A 131 -15.43 4.72 11.42
C GLU A 131 -15.85 4.61 9.95
N THR A 132 -16.72 5.52 9.51
CA THR A 132 -17.19 5.61 8.12
C THR A 132 -16.05 5.73 7.09
N HIS A 133 -14.85 6.11 7.54
CA HIS A 133 -13.63 6.15 6.75
C HIS A 133 -13.00 4.79 6.44
N LEU A 134 -13.57 3.67 6.86
CA LEU A 134 -13.19 2.31 6.43
C LEU A 134 -14.38 1.55 5.80
N ALA A 135 -15.56 2.19 5.80
CA ALA A 135 -16.81 1.65 5.31
C ALA A 135 -16.91 1.70 3.79
N ILE A 136 -17.51 0.65 3.23
CA ILE A 136 -18.17 0.71 1.93
C ILE A 136 -19.66 0.81 2.19
N ASP A 137 -20.23 1.94 1.77
CA ASP A 137 -21.64 2.21 1.95
C ASP A 137 -22.46 1.58 0.82
N ALA A 138 -23.30 0.60 1.18
CA ALA A 138 -24.24 -0.02 0.26
C ALA A 138 -25.47 0.87 -0.03
N SER A 139 -25.65 2.01 0.64
CA SER A 139 -26.82 2.90 0.49
C SER A 139 -26.99 3.44 -0.93
N ASN A 140 -25.87 3.63 -1.63
CA ASN A 140 -25.84 4.11 -3.01
C ASN A 140 -26.16 3.01 -4.03
N THR A 141 -26.41 1.78 -3.55
CA THR A 141 -26.79 0.67 -4.41
C THR A 141 -28.32 0.54 -4.44
N SER A 142 -28.91 0.54 -5.65
CA SER A 142 -30.36 0.39 -5.81
C SER A 142 -30.87 -0.93 -5.20
N ASP A 143 -32.15 -1.03 -4.83
CA ASP A 143 -32.75 -2.30 -4.36
C ASP A 143 -32.53 -3.47 -5.35
N ARG A 144 -32.46 -3.17 -6.65
CA ARG A 144 -32.09 -4.13 -7.70
C ARG A 144 -30.66 -4.66 -7.57
N PHE A 145 -29.75 -3.86 -7.03
CA PHE A 145 -28.38 -4.27 -6.75
C PHE A 145 -28.33 -5.19 -5.53
N LEU A 146 -28.98 -4.85 -4.41
CA LEU A 146 -29.07 -5.74 -3.25
C LEU A 146 -29.69 -7.10 -3.61
N ALA A 147 -30.72 -7.10 -4.47
CA ALA A 147 -31.31 -8.33 -5.00
C ALA A 147 -30.35 -9.16 -5.88
N ARG A 148 -29.36 -8.53 -6.51
CA ARG A 148 -28.35 -9.19 -7.35
C ARG A 148 -27.18 -9.75 -6.54
N TYR A 149 -26.98 -9.26 -5.32
CA TYR A 149 -25.86 -9.62 -4.46
C TYR A 149 -26.39 -10.16 -3.12
N PRO A 150 -26.81 -11.44 -3.07
CA PRO A 150 -27.34 -12.07 -1.85
C PRO A 150 -26.35 -12.04 -0.67
N MET A 151 -25.07 -11.74 -0.94
CA MET A 151 -24.05 -11.47 0.06
C MET A 151 -24.36 -10.27 0.99
N TYR A 152 -25.27 -9.37 0.60
CA TYR A 152 -25.77 -8.29 1.46
C TYR A 152 -27.07 -8.64 2.21
N SER A 153 -27.51 -9.91 2.18
CA SER A 153 -28.68 -10.32 2.96
C SER A 153 -28.46 -10.14 4.46
N ALA A 154 -29.54 -9.82 5.19
CA ALA A 154 -29.48 -9.61 6.63
C ALA A 154 -28.91 -10.82 7.39
N GLU A 155 -29.22 -12.05 6.94
CA GLU A 155 -28.68 -13.28 7.52
C GLU A 155 -27.16 -13.39 7.35
N ASN A 156 -26.65 -13.14 6.14
CA ASN A 156 -25.21 -13.17 5.88
C ASN A 156 -24.47 -12.06 6.64
N MET A 157 -25.06 -10.86 6.69
CA MET A 157 -24.54 -9.73 7.45
C MET A 157 -24.47 -10.04 8.95
N SER A 158 -25.54 -10.62 9.51
CA SER A 158 -25.59 -11.04 10.92
C SER A 158 -24.51 -12.09 11.22
N THR A 159 -24.33 -13.06 10.32
CA THR A 159 -23.29 -14.10 10.44
C THR A 159 -21.89 -13.49 10.44
N ILE A 160 -21.59 -12.58 9.50
CA ILE A 160 -20.28 -11.92 9.43
C ILE A 160 -20.05 -11.04 10.65
N GLN A 161 -21.05 -10.27 11.07
CA GLN A 161 -20.96 -9.44 12.27
C GLN A 161 -20.75 -10.29 13.52
N GLN A 162 -21.37 -11.47 13.62
CA GLN A 162 -21.16 -12.41 14.74
C GLN A 162 -19.73 -12.98 14.72
N GLU A 163 -19.20 -13.31 13.54
CA GLU A 163 -17.89 -13.95 13.38
C GLU A 163 -16.72 -12.96 13.49
N LEU A 164 -16.89 -11.73 12.97
CA LEU A 164 -15.83 -10.72 12.87
C LEU A 164 -15.99 -9.54 13.84
N GLY A 165 -17.21 -9.31 14.35
CA GLY A 165 -17.54 -8.16 15.16
C GLY A 165 -17.99 -6.93 14.36
N LYS A 166 -18.42 -5.91 15.09
CA LYS A 166 -18.98 -4.67 14.52
C LYS A 166 -17.98 -3.81 13.74
N GLY A 167 -16.69 -4.01 13.94
CA GLY A 167 -15.66 -3.31 13.16
C GLY A 167 -15.53 -3.76 11.70
N PHE A 168 -16.23 -4.83 11.31
CA PHE A 168 -16.18 -5.36 9.94
C PHE A 168 -17.53 -5.41 9.24
N ALA A 169 -18.60 -5.54 10.03
CA ALA A 169 -19.97 -5.53 9.55
C ALA A 169 -20.84 -4.88 10.61
N SER A 170 -21.56 -3.84 10.23
CA SER A 170 -22.50 -3.16 11.10
C SER A 170 -23.72 -2.70 10.29
N HIS A 171 -24.73 -2.22 11.01
CA HIS A 171 -25.92 -1.63 10.42
C HIS A 171 -25.88 -0.13 10.75
N GLY A 172 -25.79 0.70 9.71
CA GLY A 172 -25.82 2.14 9.85
C GLY A 172 -27.24 2.69 9.75
N MET A 173 -27.53 3.73 10.54
CA MET A 173 -28.64 4.64 10.26
C MET A 173 -28.12 5.76 9.37
N THR A 174 -28.65 5.92 8.17
CA THR A 174 -28.33 7.12 7.37
C THR A 174 -29.15 8.31 7.85
N SER A 175 -28.52 9.47 7.97
CA SER A 175 -29.19 10.72 8.36
C SER A 175 -30.30 11.15 7.40
N THR A 176 -30.26 10.65 6.16
CA THR A 176 -31.20 11.00 5.09
C THR A 176 -32.37 10.02 4.94
N LYS A 177 -32.27 8.80 5.48
CA LYS A 177 -33.34 7.79 5.44
C LYS A 177 -33.41 7.02 6.77
N PRO A 178 -34.07 7.57 7.81
CA PRO A 178 -34.14 6.96 9.13
C PRO A 178 -34.93 5.64 9.19
N TYR A 179 -35.46 5.15 8.07
CA TYR A 179 -36.32 3.97 8.00
C TYR A 179 -35.65 2.73 7.42
N TYR A 180 -34.38 2.80 6.99
CA TYR A 180 -33.67 1.65 6.43
C TYR A 180 -32.31 1.49 7.12
N GLU A 181 -32.11 0.35 7.77
CA GLU A 181 -30.80 -0.11 8.20
C GLU A 181 -29.98 -0.45 6.95
N ILE A 182 -28.90 0.28 6.74
CA ILE A 182 -28.05 0.05 5.57
C ILE A 182 -26.84 -0.77 6.04
N PRO A 183 -26.55 -1.90 5.38
CA PRO A 183 -25.39 -2.69 5.72
C PRO A 183 -24.12 -1.88 5.41
N ILE A 184 -23.29 -1.71 6.44
CA ILE A 184 -21.97 -1.13 6.33
C ILE A 184 -20.96 -2.27 6.44
N LEU A 185 -20.20 -2.48 5.37
CA LEU A 185 -19.16 -3.50 5.33
C LEU A 185 -17.78 -2.88 5.20
N HIS A 186 -16.84 -3.46 5.92
CA HIS A 186 -15.43 -3.20 5.70
C HIS A 186 -15.01 -3.71 4.31
N GLN A 187 -14.18 -2.94 3.60
CA GLN A 187 -13.81 -3.21 2.20
C GLN A 187 -13.19 -4.61 1.93
N GLY A 188 -12.39 -5.12 2.87
CA GLY A 188 -11.82 -6.46 2.80
C GLY A 188 -12.91 -7.54 2.79
N VAL A 189 -13.99 -7.34 3.56
CA VAL A 189 -15.15 -8.24 3.56
C VAL A 189 -15.86 -8.20 2.22
N VAL A 190 -16.09 -7.01 1.65
CA VAL A 190 -16.72 -6.86 0.32
C VAL A 190 -15.91 -7.57 -0.76
N THR A 191 -14.59 -7.37 -0.78
CA THR A 191 -13.68 -8.03 -1.72
C THR A 191 -13.76 -9.56 -1.60
N MET A 192 -13.73 -10.08 -0.37
CA MET A 192 -13.81 -11.51 -0.10
C MET A 192 -15.19 -12.11 -0.40
N GLN A 193 -16.26 -11.35 -0.20
CA GLN A 193 -17.59 -11.76 -0.61
C GLN A 193 -17.73 -11.85 -2.13
N HIS A 194 -17.15 -10.90 -2.89
CA HIS A 194 -17.06 -11.02 -4.35
C HIS A 194 -16.26 -12.25 -4.77
N LEU A 195 -15.13 -12.52 -4.10
CA LEU A 195 -14.35 -13.73 -4.33
C LEU A 195 -15.21 -15.00 -4.15
N SER A 196 -16.02 -15.05 -3.10
CA SER A 196 -16.92 -16.18 -2.84
C SER A 196 -18.04 -16.29 -3.87
N HIS A 197 -18.82 -15.22 -4.08
CA HIS A 197 -20.05 -15.26 -4.84
C HIS A 197 -19.83 -15.16 -6.35
N SER A 198 -18.97 -14.23 -6.79
CA SER A 198 -18.74 -13.98 -8.21
C SER A 198 -17.77 -14.96 -8.83
N PHE A 199 -16.89 -15.58 -8.03
CA PHE A 199 -15.85 -16.50 -8.51
C PHE A 199 -15.93 -17.91 -7.87
N ASN A 200 -17.03 -18.22 -7.17
CA ASN A 200 -17.32 -19.55 -6.59
C ASN A 200 -16.18 -20.10 -5.71
N ARG A 201 -15.53 -19.23 -4.93
CA ARG A 201 -14.46 -19.62 -4.00
C ARG A 201 -15.01 -19.94 -2.62
N ASP A 202 -14.38 -20.91 -1.98
CA ASP A 202 -14.66 -21.25 -0.58
C ASP A 202 -13.97 -20.20 0.30
N VAL A 203 -14.75 -19.23 0.78
CA VAL A 203 -14.28 -18.15 1.64
C VAL A 203 -14.96 -18.28 2.99
N THR A 204 -14.15 -18.43 4.04
CA THR A 204 -14.63 -18.49 5.42
C THR A 204 -14.15 -17.26 6.19
N PHE A 205 -15.05 -16.63 6.94
CA PHE A 205 -14.74 -15.50 7.82
C PHE A 205 -14.58 -15.98 9.26
N LYS A 206 -13.47 -15.62 9.92
CA LYS A 206 -13.22 -15.95 11.33
C LYS A 206 -12.46 -14.84 12.04
N CYS A 207 -12.80 -14.58 13.31
CA CYS A 207 -12.02 -13.65 14.11
C CYS A 207 -10.62 -14.17 14.48
N TRP A 208 -9.75 -13.25 14.85
CA TRP A 208 -8.38 -13.50 15.30
C TRP A 208 -8.28 -14.53 16.43
N LYS A 209 -9.13 -14.40 17.47
CA LYS A 209 -9.13 -15.31 18.64
C LYS A 209 -9.43 -16.75 18.23
N TRP A 210 -10.33 -16.94 17.26
CA TRP A 210 -10.63 -18.26 16.73
C TRP A 210 -9.41 -18.86 16.04
N LEU A 211 -8.71 -18.08 15.21
CA LEU A 211 -7.50 -18.55 14.52
C LEU A 211 -6.44 -19.00 15.52
N GLN A 212 -6.13 -18.18 16.52
CA GLN A 212 -5.16 -18.52 17.58
C GLN A 212 -5.51 -19.84 18.28
N ALA A 213 -6.78 -20.03 18.64
CA ALA A 213 -7.24 -21.26 19.30
C ALA A 213 -7.08 -22.50 18.39
N GLN A 214 -7.36 -22.37 17.10
CA GLN A 214 -7.16 -23.46 16.14
C GLN A 214 -5.67 -23.79 15.95
N LEU A 215 -4.82 -22.78 15.74
CA LEU A 215 -3.38 -22.97 15.58
C LEU A 215 -2.76 -23.66 16.80
N GLY A 216 -3.08 -23.19 18.01
CA GLY A 216 -2.62 -23.81 19.26
C GLY A 216 -3.05 -25.28 19.40
N THR A 217 -4.29 -25.60 18.98
CA THR A 217 -4.78 -26.99 18.98
C THR A 217 -4.00 -27.88 18.02
N VAL A 218 -3.67 -27.39 16.82
CA VAL A 218 -2.86 -28.14 15.84
C VAL A 218 -1.46 -28.39 16.39
N ILE A 219 -0.81 -27.35 16.91
CA ILE A 219 0.57 -27.42 17.42
C ILE A 219 0.67 -28.39 18.61
N ALA A 220 -0.28 -28.32 19.56
CA ALA A 220 -0.30 -29.22 20.72
C ALA A 220 -0.41 -30.71 20.32
N ARG A 221 -1.19 -31.01 19.27
CA ARG A 221 -1.32 -32.38 18.73
C ARG A 221 -0.05 -32.84 18.04
N SER A 222 0.58 -31.99 17.23
CA SER A 222 1.84 -32.31 16.56
C SER A 222 2.94 -32.65 17.57
N ARG A 223 3.02 -31.92 18.69
CA ARG A 223 3.95 -32.24 19.79
C ARG A 223 3.63 -33.57 20.47
N SER A 224 2.35 -33.83 20.73
CA SER A 224 1.91 -35.09 21.37
C SER A 224 2.19 -36.32 20.51
N ALA A 225 2.01 -36.21 19.18
CA ALA A 225 2.31 -37.30 18.24
C ALA A 225 3.81 -37.61 18.14
N SER A 226 4.67 -36.60 18.25
CA SER A 226 6.13 -36.79 18.27
C SER A 226 6.61 -37.48 19.54
N SER A 227 6.07 -37.10 20.71
CA SER A 227 6.44 -37.73 22.00
C SER A 227 5.99 -39.19 22.10
N ALA A 228 4.86 -39.55 21.49
CA ALA A 228 4.35 -40.94 21.50
C ALA A 228 5.23 -41.93 20.73
N LYS A 229 6.12 -41.46 19.84
CA LYS A 229 7.04 -42.34 19.09
C LYS A 229 8.29 -42.78 19.87
N VAL A 230 8.60 -42.15 21.00
CA VAL A 230 9.86 -42.39 21.74
C VAL A 230 9.68 -43.40 22.89
N HIS A 231 8.46 -43.65 23.36
CA HIS A 231 8.19 -44.61 24.43
C HIS A 231 7.25 -45.71 23.97
N HIS A 232 7.78 -46.93 23.80
CA HIS A 232 7.06 -48.15 23.43
C HIS A 232 6.10 -48.70 24.50
N THR A 233 5.68 -47.88 25.47
CA THR A 233 4.78 -48.32 26.53
C THR A 233 3.32 -48.14 26.09
N PRO A 234 2.48 -49.18 26.08
CA PRO A 234 1.10 -49.09 25.62
C PRO A 234 0.30 -48.08 26.47
N PRO A 235 -0.46 -47.16 25.85
CA PRO A 235 -1.13 -46.09 26.58
C PRO A 235 -2.30 -46.61 27.43
N ARG A 236 -2.35 -46.21 28.71
CA ARG A 236 -3.54 -46.32 29.57
C ARG A 236 -4.69 -45.54 28.93
N LYS A 237 -5.90 -46.12 28.92
CA LYS A 237 -7.12 -45.51 28.36
C LYS A 237 -7.35 -44.10 28.94
N PRO A 238 -7.53 -43.06 28.10
CA PRO A 238 -7.80 -41.71 28.60
C PRO A 238 -9.21 -41.61 29.22
N PRO A 239 -9.41 -40.74 30.23
CA PRO A 239 -10.69 -40.56 30.90
C PRO A 239 -11.77 -39.98 29.97
N SER A 240 -13.00 -40.48 30.10
CA SER A 240 -14.12 -40.36 29.16
C SER A 240 -14.82 -38.99 29.07
N HIS A 241 -14.32 -37.92 29.70
CA HIS A 241 -15.06 -36.66 29.84
C HIS A 241 -14.39 -35.40 29.26
N GLN A 242 -13.23 -35.49 28.60
CA GLN A 242 -12.74 -34.36 27.81
C GLN A 242 -13.49 -34.28 26.48
N ARG A 243 -14.44 -33.33 26.39
CA ARG A 243 -15.01 -32.87 25.11
C ARG A 243 -13.84 -32.50 24.19
N ARG A 244 -13.48 -33.40 23.26
CA ARG A 244 -12.52 -33.10 22.20
C ARG A 244 -13.08 -31.91 21.43
N ALA A 245 -12.44 -30.75 21.56
CA ALA A 245 -12.64 -29.65 20.63
C ALA A 245 -12.44 -30.23 19.22
N GLN A 246 -13.53 -30.33 18.47
CA GLN A 246 -13.48 -30.81 17.10
C GLN A 246 -12.67 -29.78 16.33
N GLN A 247 -11.60 -30.25 15.71
CA GLN A 247 -10.73 -29.41 14.90
C GLN A 247 -11.51 -28.99 13.67
N HIS A 248 -11.42 -27.71 13.31
CA HIS A 248 -12.13 -27.25 12.12
C HIS A 248 -11.63 -28.00 10.87
N PRO A 249 -12.52 -28.34 9.92
CA PRO A 249 -12.16 -29.00 8.65
C PRO A 249 -11.03 -28.33 7.86
N LEU A 250 -10.78 -27.04 8.10
CA LEU A 250 -9.67 -26.27 7.53
C LEU A 250 -8.30 -26.78 7.95
N PHE A 251 -8.17 -27.30 9.16
CA PHE A 251 -6.90 -27.77 9.68
C PHE A 251 -6.82 -29.29 9.71
N SER A 252 -7.93 -30.01 9.59
CA SER A 252 -7.93 -31.48 9.67
C SER A 252 -7.61 -32.16 8.34
N ASP A 253 -7.86 -31.51 7.20
CA ASP A 253 -7.55 -32.07 5.89
C ASP A 253 -6.22 -31.50 5.36
N PRO A 254 -5.12 -32.28 5.40
CA PRO A 254 -3.82 -31.82 4.95
C PRO A 254 -3.72 -31.69 3.43
N GLN A 255 -4.67 -32.22 2.67
CA GLN A 255 -4.64 -32.16 1.21
C GLN A 255 -5.21 -30.86 0.69
N ASN A 256 -6.06 -30.17 1.47
CA ASN A 256 -6.76 -28.98 0.99
C ASN A 256 -5.95 -27.69 1.13
N PRO A 257 -5.61 -27.01 0.02
CA PRO A 257 -4.87 -25.77 0.06
C PRO A 257 -5.72 -24.68 0.69
N CYS A 258 -5.12 -23.95 1.62
CA CYS A 258 -5.75 -22.87 2.36
C CYS A 258 -4.83 -21.65 2.38
N ILE A 259 -5.38 -20.51 1.95
CA ILE A 259 -4.76 -19.19 2.11
C ILE A 259 -5.42 -18.51 3.30
N ILE A 260 -4.64 -18.23 4.34
CA ILE A 260 -5.09 -17.41 5.48
C ILE A 260 -4.86 -15.95 5.11
N PHE A 261 -5.92 -15.26 4.73
CA PHE A 261 -5.89 -13.85 4.41
C PHE A 261 -5.96 -13.03 5.70
N LEU A 262 -4.80 -12.59 6.17
CA LEU A 262 -4.63 -11.73 7.33
C LEU A 262 -4.87 -10.28 6.90
N HIS A 263 -5.94 -9.67 7.41
CA HIS A 263 -6.34 -8.31 7.08
C HIS A 263 -6.11 -7.39 8.27
N TRP A 264 -5.54 -6.21 8.09
CA TRP A 264 -5.26 -5.28 9.19
C TRP A 264 -5.79 -3.87 8.95
N THR A 265 -6.14 -3.22 10.06
CA THR A 265 -6.68 -1.85 10.08
C THR A 265 -5.75 -0.82 10.69
N ILE A 266 -4.93 -1.24 11.64
CA ILE A 266 -3.97 -0.42 12.35
C ILE A 266 -2.72 -1.25 12.63
N ASP A 267 -1.70 -0.64 13.26
CA ASP A 267 -0.45 -1.27 13.71
C ASP A 267 -0.65 -2.75 14.09
N PRO A 268 0.00 -3.72 13.42
CA PRO A 268 -0.22 -5.14 13.68
C PRO A 268 0.13 -5.57 15.10
N GLY A 269 0.83 -4.74 15.89
CA GLY A 269 1.11 -4.99 17.30
C GLY A 269 1.84 -6.33 17.56
N PRO A 270 2.09 -6.66 18.83
CA PRO A 270 2.68 -7.95 19.23
C PRO A 270 1.89 -9.21 18.80
N PRO A 271 0.54 -9.24 18.85
CA PRO A 271 -0.23 -10.46 18.55
C PRO A 271 0.02 -11.04 17.15
N THR A 272 0.48 -10.22 16.21
CA THR A 272 0.73 -10.64 14.84
C THR A 272 1.98 -11.51 14.70
N ALA A 273 3.04 -11.21 15.45
CA ALA A 273 4.27 -12.02 15.39
C ALA A 273 4.02 -13.47 15.84
N ASP A 274 3.20 -13.66 16.87
CA ASP A 274 2.84 -14.98 17.40
C ASP A 274 2.05 -15.81 16.38
N ILE A 275 1.10 -15.20 15.67
CA ILE A 275 0.34 -15.90 14.61
C ILE A 275 1.25 -16.36 13.48
N TYR A 276 2.16 -15.51 13.00
CA TYR A 276 3.10 -15.93 11.96
C TYR A 276 4.05 -17.03 12.45
N ALA A 277 4.49 -16.99 13.71
CA ALA A 277 5.30 -18.05 14.30
C ALA A 277 4.54 -19.39 14.41
N ASP A 278 3.26 -19.34 14.80
CA ASP A 278 2.39 -20.50 14.84
C ASP A 278 2.12 -21.09 13.45
N ILE A 279 1.86 -20.23 12.46
CA ILE A 279 1.69 -20.64 11.06
C ILE A 279 2.98 -21.28 10.54
N ALA A 280 4.14 -20.67 10.79
CA ALA A 280 5.45 -21.23 10.41
C ALA A 280 5.69 -22.59 11.07
N THR A 281 5.29 -22.77 12.34
CA THR A 281 5.35 -24.05 13.03
C THR A 281 4.52 -25.12 12.31
N ILE A 282 3.31 -24.80 11.88
CA ILE A 282 2.47 -25.73 11.11
C ILE A 282 3.09 -26.02 9.74
N GLN A 283 3.59 -24.99 9.05
CA GLN A 283 4.26 -25.12 7.75
C GLN A 283 5.54 -25.97 7.82
N SER A 284 6.23 -26.04 8.96
CA SER A 284 7.36 -26.98 9.10
C SER A 284 6.97 -28.45 8.97
N THR A 285 5.67 -28.76 9.14
CA THR A 285 5.12 -30.11 9.07
C THR A 285 4.21 -30.35 7.86
N ARG A 286 3.95 -29.31 7.05
CA ARG A 286 3.05 -29.36 5.89
C ARG A 286 3.69 -28.63 4.71
N PRO A 287 3.51 -29.10 3.47
CA PRO A 287 3.98 -28.36 2.31
C PRO A 287 3.44 -26.92 2.28
N HIS A 288 4.31 -25.93 2.10
CA HIS A 288 3.95 -24.50 2.11
C HIS A 288 2.85 -24.12 1.10
N HIS A 289 2.74 -24.85 -0.02
CA HIS A 289 1.72 -24.59 -1.05
C HIS A 289 0.30 -25.01 -0.62
N LEU A 290 0.16 -25.79 0.46
CA LEU A 290 -1.13 -26.23 0.98
C LEU A 290 -1.64 -25.35 2.14
N PHE A 291 -0.77 -24.56 2.75
CA PHE A 291 -1.15 -23.77 3.91
C PHE A 291 -0.21 -22.58 4.08
N ARG A 292 -0.70 -21.36 3.85
CA ARG A 292 0.10 -20.15 4.05
C ARG A 292 -0.71 -18.92 4.45
N ALA A 293 -0.06 -18.05 5.21
CA ALA A 293 -0.54 -16.69 5.43
C ALA A 293 -0.36 -15.86 4.17
N PHE A 294 -1.32 -14.96 3.94
CA PHE A 294 -1.22 -13.87 3.00
C PHE A 294 -1.67 -12.58 3.70
N PRO A 295 -0.91 -11.48 3.60
CA PRO A 295 0.43 -11.43 3.00
C PRO A 295 1.45 -12.23 3.82
N SER A 296 2.69 -12.31 3.33
CA SER A 296 3.77 -12.90 4.11
C SER A 296 4.10 -12.00 5.31
N GLN A 297 4.71 -12.57 6.37
CA GLN A 297 5.18 -11.76 7.50
C GLN A 297 6.18 -10.69 7.03
N SER A 298 6.99 -11.04 6.04
CA SER A 298 8.03 -10.15 5.56
C SER A 298 7.46 -8.97 4.78
N GLU A 299 6.46 -9.21 3.94
CA GLU A 299 5.72 -8.16 3.23
C GLU A 299 4.96 -7.25 4.20
N LEU A 300 4.34 -7.80 5.25
CA LEU A 300 3.74 -7.01 6.33
C LEU A 300 4.78 -6.08 7.01
N VAL A 301 5.95 -6.61 7.37
CA VAL A 301 7.01 -5.80 8.00
C VAL A 301 7.52 -4.71 7.06
N GLN A 302 7.57 -4.99 5.76
CA GLN A 302 7.97 -3.99 4.77
C GLN A 302 6.96 -2.84 4.67
N GLU A 303 5.69 -3.19 4.52
CA GLU A 303 4.59 -2.23 4.42
C GLU A 303 4.52 -1.33 5.67
N THR A 304 4.65 -1.91 6.87
CA THR A 304 4.51 -1.15 8.13
C THR A 304 5.68 -0.23 8.48
N THR A 305 6.84 -0.39 7.85
CA THR A 305 8.06 0.36 8.23
C THR A 305 8.47 1.47 7.26
N LYS A 306 7.75 1.68 6.14
CA LYS A 306 7.93 2.69 5.07
C LYS A 306 9.29 2.72 4.36
N LEU A 307 10.40 2.53 5.09
CA LEU A 307 11.76 2.60 4.57
C LEU A 307 12.03 1.56 3.49
N PRO A 308 11.60 0.28 3.61
CA PRO A 308 11.82 -0.70 2.55
C PRO A 308 11.24 -0.27 1.21
N ASP A 309 10.04 0.31 1.20
CA ASP A 309 9.42 0.87 -0.01
C ASP A 309 10.17 2.08 -0.56
N ILE A 310 10.61 2.98 0.32
CA ILE A 310 11.44 4.12 -0.09
C ILE A 310 12.73 3.63 -0.73
N HIS A 311 13.37 2.60 -0.18
CA HIS A 311 14.56 1.99 -0.76
C HIS A 311 14.26 1.38 -2.13
N ALA A 312 13.15 0.66 -2.27
CA ALA A 312 12.74 0.08 -3.55
C ALA A 312 12.47 1.17 -4.61
N LEU A 313 11.75 2.23 -4.26
CA LEU A 313 11.47 3.36 -5.14
C LEU A 313 12.75 4.11 -5.52
N ASN A 314 13.70 4.27 -4.60
CA ASN A 314 14.99 4.90 -4.89
C ASN A 314 15.84 4.03 -5.84
N ALA A 315 15.84 2.70 -5.65
CA ALA A 315 16.53 1.78 -6.54
C ALA A 315 15.93 1.83 -7.96
N ILE A 316 14.60 1.77 -8.08
CA ILE A 316 13.88 1.89 -9.36
C ILE A 316 14.25 3.21 -10.04
N ALA A 317 14.15 4.33 -9.32
CA ALA A 317 14.47 5.64 -9.86
C ALA A 317 15.91 5.73 -10.39
N SER A 318 16.87 5.15 -9.69
CA SER A 318 18.29 5.17 -10.08
C SER A 318 18.60 4.43 -11.39
N THR A 319 17.76 3.48 -11.78
CA THR A 319 17.91 2.67 -13.00
C THR A 319 16.90 3.03 -14.08
N SER A 320 16.02 3.99 -13.83
CA SER A 320 14.92 4.33 -14.73
C SER A 320 15.28 5.41 -15.74
N PRO A 321 14.57 5.48 -16.88
CA PRO A 321 14.60 6.63 -17.76
C PRO A 321 14.32 7.96 -17.02
N PRO A 322 14.87 9.10 -17.48
CA PRO A 322 14.76 10.39 -16.80
C PRO A 322 13.34 10.79 -16.37
N GLU A 323 12.34 10.47 -17.19
CA GLU A 323 10.92 10.75 -16.97
C GLU A 323 10.31 9.99 -15.78
N TYR A 324 10.90 8.85 -15.38
CA TYR A 324 10.47 8.03 -14.23
C TYR A 324 11.48 8.06 -13.06
N ALA A 325 12.57 8.82 -13.20
CA ALA A 325 13.73 8.75 -12.29
C ALA A 325 13.66 9.74 -11.11
N TYR A 326 12.65 10.60 -11.02
CA TYR A 326 12.60 11.60 -9.96
C TYR A 326 12.16 11.00 -8.60
N ARG A 327 12.88 11.36 -7.54
CA ARG A 327 12.57 11.03 -6.14
C ARG A 327 12.91 12.20 -5.22
N PRO A 328 12.04 12.52 -4.24
CA PRO A 328 12.43 13.37 -3.13
C PRO A 328 13.69 12.81 -2.45
N ARG A 329 14.67 13.67 -2.21
CA ARG A 329 15.88 13.29 -1.48
C ARG A 329 15.46 12.76 -0.12
N THR A 330 16.01 11.63 0.30
CA THR A 330 15.67 11.02 1.59
C THR A 330 16.93 10.87 2.44
N CYS A 331 16.85 11.30 3.70
CA CYS A 331 17.91 11.13 4.70
C CYS A 331 17.42 10.13 5.76
N LEU A 332 17.96 8.91 5.67
CA LEU A 332 17.54 7.73 6.44
C LEU A 332 18.12 7.69 7.86
N THR A 333 19.18 8.46 8.11
CA THR A 333 19.93 8.46 9.37
C THR A 333 19.41 9.48 10.39
N HIS A 334 18.29 10.15 10.12
CA HIS A 334 17.71 11.13 11.05
C HIS A 334 17.12 10.45 12.29
N GLY A 335 17.96 10.20 13.30
CA GLY A 335 17.53 9.61 14.58
C GLY A 335 18.58 8.72 15.23
N GLU A 336 19.56 8.24 14.48
CA GLU A 336 20.72 7.58 15.08
C GLU A 336 21.54 8.65 15.82
N ARG A 337 21.87 8.42 17.10
CA ARG A 337 22.62 9.36 17.97
C ARG A 337 23.98 9.80 17.41
N THR A 338 24.40 9.23 16.30
CA THR A 338 25.51 9.74 15.51
C THR A 338 25.07 11.01 14.81
N HIS A 339 25.40 12.16 15.42
CA HIS A 339 25.31 13.50 14.84
C HIS A 339 26.14 13.71 13.56
N ASP A 340 26.45 12.64 12.80
CA ASP A 340 27.11 12.74 11.51
C ASP A 340 26.13 13.24 10.43
N THR A 341 25.74 14.51 10.58
CA THR A 341 24.95 15.27 9.61
C THR A 341 25.73 15.54 8.32
N THR A 342 27.02 15.22 8.26
CA THR A 342 27.84 15.46 7.07
C THR A 342 27.41 14.60 5.89
N ARG A 343 26.77 13.45 6.14
CA ARG A 343 26.28 12.51 5.12
C ARG A 343 24.81 12.71 4.75
N CYS A 344 24.10 13.65 5.36
CA CYS A 344 22.67 13.83 5.12
C CYS A 344 22.42 14.57 3.79
N PRO A 345 21.72 13.96 2.81
CA PRO A 345 21.47 14.60 1.51
C PRO A 345 20.51 15.80 1.58
N LEU A 346 19.94 16.06 2.76
CA LEU A 346 19.05 17.19 3.03
C LEU A 346 19.78 18.41 3.62
N ARG A 347 21.08 18.32 3.87
CA ARG A 347 21.86 19.44 4.40
C ARG A 347 21.70 20.69 3.52
N GLY A 348 21.40 21.82 4.16
CA GLY A 348 21.19 23.11 3.50
C GLY A 348 19.83 23.25 2.80
N GLN A 349 18.92 22.27 2.93
CA GLN A 349 17.53 22.48 2.54
C GLN A 349 16.85 23.40 3.54
N ARG A 350 16.04 24.33 3.04
CA ARG A 350 15.28 25.24 3.90
C ARG A 350 14.17 24.51 4.65
N GLN A 351 13.54 23.54 4.01
CA GLN A 351 12.37 22.84 4.52
C GLN A 351 12.52 21.33 4.31
N ILE A 352 12.26 20.57 5.37
CA ILE A 352 12.35 19.10 5.39
C ILE A 352 11.03 18.55 5.94
N ILE A 353 10.55 17.48 5.34
CA ILE A 353 9.44 16.69 5.89
C ILE A 353 10.03 15.55 6.70
N MET A 354 9.78 15.56 8.00
CA MET A 354 10.07 14.47 8.91
C MET A 354 8.87 13.52 8.96
N LYS A 355 9.12 12.23 8.78
CA LYS A 355 8.11 11.17 8.86
C LYS A 355 8.58 10.10 9.84
N ARG A 356 7.64 9.53 10.60
CA ARG A 356 7.88 8.31 11.38
C ARG A 356 7.79 7.09 10.45
N THR A 357 8.69 6.12 10.64
CA THR A 357 8.71 4.86 9.89
C THR A 357 7.43 4.08 10.04
N HIS A 358 6.83 4.15 11.23
CA HIS A 358 5.61 3.45 11.58
C HIS A 358 4.56 4.47 12.03
N SER A 359 3.64 4.85 11.13
CA SER A 359 2.50 5.72 11.44
C SER A 359 1.46 5.69 10.31
N CYS A 360 0.19 5.85 10.67
CA CYS A 360 -0.93 6.01 9.73
C CYS A 360 -1.40 7.48 9.68
N GLY A 361 -2.22 7.83 8.68
CA GLY A 361 -3.06 9.04 8.70
C GLY A 361 -2.35 10.38 8.76
N GLY A 362 -1.05 10.44 8.45
CA GLY A 362 -0.26 11.67 8.54
C GLY A 362 0.04 12.16 9.97
N GLU A 363 -0.38 11.44 11.02
CA GLU A 363 -0.24 11.85 12.44
C GLU A 363 1.19 12.22 12.84
N HIS A 364 2.17 11.53 12.24
CA HIS A 364 3.58 11.68 12.54
C HIS A 364 4.36 12.21 11.34
N VAL A 365 3.79 13.24 10.69
CA VAL A 365 4.43 14.00 9.61
C VAL A 365 4.63 15.44 10.08
N GLN A 366 5.87 15.92 10.05
CA GLN A 366 6.22 17.27 10.50
C GLN A 366 7.02 18.00 9.42
N LEU A 367 6.59 19.22 9.09
CA LEU A 367 7.39 20.15 8.31
C LEU A 367 8.30 20.91 9.27
N ILE A 368 9.61 20.75 9.11
CA ILE A 368 10.62 21.47 9.91
C ILE A 368 11.50 22.33 9.02
N ASP A 369 12.03 23.41 9.58
CA ASP A 369 13.12 24.14 8.94
C ASP A 369 14.38 23.27 8.97
N GLY A 370 15.18 23.27 7.91
CA GLY A 370 16.32 22.34 7.81
C GLY A 370 17.46 22.60 8.80
N ASP A 371 17.46 23.77 9.46
CA ASP A 371 18.38 24.11 10.55
C ASP A 371 17.79 23.82 11.95
N SER A 372 16.53 23.37 12.03
CA SER A 372 15.87 23.07 13.30
C SER A 372 16.38 21.79 13.95
N ALA A 373 16.28 21.72 15.28
CA ALA A 373 16.53 20.50 16.02
C ALA A 373 15.57 19.38 15.59
N LEU A 374 16.10 18.17 15.43
CA LEU A 374 15.32 17.02 15.02
C LEU A 374 14.30 16.63 16.10
N PRO A 375 13.15 16.03 15.70
CA PRO A 375 12.24 15.40 16.63
C PRO A 375 13.01 14.40 17.52
N ARG A 376 12.75 14.43 18.83
CA ARG A 376 13.37 13.46 19.72
C ARG A 376 12.91 12.06 19.36
N HIS A 377 13.82 11.10 19.46
CA HIS A 377 13.44 9.70 19.38
C HIS A 377 12.50 9.36 20.54
N GLU A 378 11.29 8.95 20.19
CA GLU A 378 10.40 8.31 21.16
C GLU A 378 10.79 6.84 21.28
N PRO A 379 10.89 6.29 22.51
CA PRO A 379 11.06 4.87 22.70
C PRO A 379 9.91 4.13 22.01
N SER A 380 10.22 3.08 21.25
CA SER A 380 9.17 2.17 20.78
C SER A 380 8.64 1.35 21.95
N THR A 381 7.32 1.25 22.06
CA THR A 381 6.67 0.29 22.95
C THR A 381 6.90 -1.15 22.46
N ASN A 382 7.19 -1.32 21.17
CA ASN A 382 7.57 -2.59 20.57
C ASN A 382 9.06 -2.60 20.15
N PRO A 383 9.97 -3.25 20.90
CA PRO A 383 11.39 -3.27 20.56
C PRO A 383 11.68 -3.95 19.20
N ALA A 384 10.77 -4.79 18.69
CA ALA A 384 10.93 -5.42 17.37
C ALA A 384 10.70 -4.45 16.20
N ILE A 385 9.98 -3.34 16.44
CA ILE A 385 9.68 -2.32 15.42
C ILE A 385 10.08 -0.96 15.99
N PRO A 386 11.35 -0.55 15.86
CA PRO A 386 11.78 0.74 16.37
C PRO A 386 11.08 1.85 15.57
N HIS A 387 10.35 2.70 16.28
CA HIS A 387 9.85 3.96 15.75
C HIS A 387 11.04 4.87 15.44
N ARG A 388 11.42 4.92 14.17
CA ARG A 388 12.48 5.80 13.67
C ARG A 388 11.86 6.98 12.94
N TRP A 389 12.54 8.09 12.96
CA TRP A 389 12.23 9.21 12.08
C TRP A 389 13.12 9.13 10.84
N PHE A 390 12.64 9.67 9.74
CA PHE A 390 13.46 9.93 8.55
C PHE A 390 13.03 11.25 7.93
N GLY A 391 13.96 11.91 7.24
CA GLY A 391 13.69 13.18 6.56
C GLY A 391 13.55 12.96 5.07
N GLN A 392 12.67 13.73 4.42
CA GLN A 392 12.59 13.87 2.97
C GLN A 392 12.59 15.34 2.55
N SER A 393 13.02 15.63 1.32
CA SER A 393 12.85 16.97 0.76
C SER A 393 11.36 17.34 0.73
N TYR A 394 11.07 18.58 1.11
CA TYR A 394 9.71 19.08 1.06
C TYR A 394 9.32 19.40 -0.38
N GLU A 395 8.23 18.80 -0.85
CA GLU A 395 7.60 19.13 -2.13
C GLU A 395 6.38 20.03 -1.91
N PRO A 396 6.41 21.32 -2.34
CA PRO A 396 5.33 22.28 -2.09
C PRO A 396 3.98 21.87 -2.67
N PHE A 397 3.97 20.98 -3.67
CA PHE A 397 2.77 20.47 -4.34
C PHE A 397 1.74 19.90 -3.37
N PHE A 398 2.17 19.11 -2.37
CA PHE A 398 1.25 18.49 -1.40
C PHE A 398 0.39 19.50 -0.63
N SER A 399 0.95 20.68 -0.35
CA SER A 399 0.23 21.74 0.38
C SER A 399 -0.70 22.58 -0.48
N ARG A 400 -0.51 22.54 -1.81
CA ARG A 400 -1.25 23.40 -2.76
C ARG A 400 -2.34 22.64 -3.48
N PHE A 401 -2.02 21.41 -3.88
CA PHE A 401 -2.87 20.57 -4.71
C PHE A 401 -3.28 19.32 -3.94
N GLY A 402 -2.33 18.66 -3.26
CA GLY A 402 -2.53 17.36 -2.63
C GLY A 402 -1.72 16.29 -3.35
N GLU A 403 -2.32 15.13 -3.60
CA GLU A 403 -1.73 14.01 -4.33
C GLU A 403 -2.76 13.34 -5.24
N PHE A 404 -2.28 12.69 -6.30
CA PHE A 404 -3.09 11.73 -7.04
C PHE A 404 -2.99 10.38 -6.36
N ARG A 405 -4.10 9.63 -6.23
CA ARG A 405 -4.05 8.21 -5.85
C ARG A 405 -4.49 7.37 -7.02
N VAL A 406 -3.58 6.54 -7.52
CA VAL A 406 -3.78 5.73 -8.71
C VAL A 406 -4.00 4.28 -8.29
N PHE A 407 -5.19 3.77 -8.55
CA PHE A 407 -5.60 2.41 -8.23
C PHE A 407 -5.32 1.49 -9.39
N ILE A 408 -4.51 0.45 -9.16
CA ILE A 408 -4.07 -0.50 -10.17
C ILE A 408 -4.45 -1.91 -9.72
N ALA A 409 -5.07 -2.69 -10.59
CA ALA A 409 -5.22 -4.13 -10.37
C ALA A 409 -4.55 -4.93 -11.49
N ALA A 410 -3.99 -6.07 -11.11
CA ALA A 410 -3.42 -7.01 -12.05
C ALA A 410 -4.53 -7.76 -12.80
N ARG A 411 -4.32 -8.00 -14.08
CA ARG A 411 -5.20 -8.82 -14.91
C ARG A 411 -4.41 -9.81 -15.75
N PRO A 412 -5.01 -10.99 -16.06
CA PRO A 412 -4.45 -11.89 -17.05
C PRO A 412 -4.16 -11.15 -18.35
N SER A 413 -3.01 -11.42 -18.95
CA SER A 413 -2.59 -10.80 -20.19
C SER A 413 -1.84 -11.83 -21.05
N PRO A 414 -2.25 -12.04 -22.31
CA PRO A 414 -1.57 -12.98 -23.21
C PRO A 414 -0.29 -12.38 -23.81
N TYR A 415 -0.03 -11.09 -23.62
CA TYR A 415 1.12 -10.42 -24.22
C TYR A 415 2.45 -10.92 -23.61
N PRO A 416 3.50 -11.15 -24.41
CA PRO A 416 4.81 -11.59 -23.92
C PRO A 416 5.49 -10.63 -22.96
N THR A 417 5.10 -9.35 -22.98
CA THR A 417 5.60 -8.32 -22.06
C THR A 417 4.93 -8.37 -20.67
N ALA A 418 3.91 -9.21 -20.49
CA ALA A 418 3.22 -9.35 -19.22
C ALA A 418 4.06 -10.18 -18.23
N LEU A 419 4.40 -9.56 -17.10
CA LEU A 419 5.13 -10.23 -16.02
C LEU A 419 4.26 -11.33 -15.42
N ARG A 420 4.76 -12.58 -15.50
CA ARG A 420 4.06 -13.78 -15.01
C ARG A 420 2.65 -13.92 -15.59
N GLY A 421 2.48 -13.57 -16.86
CA GLY A 421 1.19 -13.65 -17.56
C GLY A 421 0.16 -12.60 -17.10
N ARG A 422 0.59 -11.56 -16.38
CA ARG A 422 -0.29 -10.53 -15.82
C ARG A 422 0.24 -9.12 -16.07
N LYS A 423 -0.68 -8.18 -16.32
CA LYS A 423 -0.37 -6.76 -16.53
C LYS A 423 -1.24 -5.88 -15.63
N GLY A 424 -0.70 -4.74 -15.20
CA GLY A 424 -1.46 -3.73 -14.47
C GLY A 424 -2.52 -3.06 -15.34
N ARG A 425 -3.67 -2.78 -14.74
CA ARG A 425 -4.72 -1.93 -15.32
C ARG A 425 -5.08 -0.83 -14.31
N ILE A 426 -5.04 0.42 -14.75
CA ILE A 426 -5.59 1.54 -13.98
C ILE A 426 -7.11 1.33 -13.84
N LEU A 427 -7.58 1.22 -12.60
CA LEU A 427 -9.00 1.12 -12.26
C LEU A 427 -9.61 2.49 -12.06
N HIS A 428 -8.91 3.33 -11.31
CA HIS A 428 -9.39 4.64 -10.93
C HIS A 428 -8.23 5.57 -10.58
N THR A 429 -8.45 6.87 -10.70
CA THR A 429 -7.52 7.90 -10.25
C THR A 429 -8.32 8.94 -9.50
N VAL A 430 -7.87 9.28 -8.30
CA VAL A 430 -8.49 10.31 -7.46
C VAL A 430 -7.48 11.38 -7.11
N VAL A 431 -7.96 12.55 -6.72
CA VAL A 431 -7.18 13.63 -6.14
C VAL A 431 -7.58 13.78 -4.67
N THR A 432 -6.58 13.92 -3.79
CA THR A 432 -6.81 14.34 -2.41
C THR A 432 -6.87 15.86 -2.32
N GLU A 433 -7.89 16.39 -1.65
CA GLU A 433 -8.04 17.82 -1.40
C GLU A 433 -8.20 18.09 0.09
N TRP A 434 -7.54 19.14 0.58
CA TRP A 434 -7.74 19.65 1.93
C TRP A 434 -8.96 20.56 1.94
N VAL A 435 -10.01 20.22 2.69
CA VAL A 435 -11.19 21.08 2.79
C VAL A 435 -10.94 22.15 3.87
N CYS A 436 -10.56 23.34 3.42
CA CYS A 436 -10.30 24.47 4.33
C CYS A 436 -11.55 25.08 4.97
N ALA A 437 -12.75 24.82 4.44
CA ALA A 437 -13.92 25.65 4.74
C ALA A 437 -14.81 25.16 5.90
N HIS A 438 -14.91 23.84 6.14
CA HIS A 438 -15.88 23.28 7.09
C HIS A 438 -15.26 22.38 8.16
N ASP A 439 -14.09 21.78 7.87
CA ASP A 439 -13.32 20.99 8.83
C ASP A 439 -11.81 21.16 8.53
N PRO A 440 -11.16 22.19 9.11
CA PRO A 440 -9.75 22.47 8.89
C PRO A 440 -8.88 21.29 9.34
N GLY A 441 -8.52 20.42 8.40
CA GLY A 441 -7.73 19.21 8.65
C GLY A 441 -8.32 17.95 8.03
N ALA A 442 -9.58 17.98 7.59
CA ALA A 442 -10.17 16.86 6.87
C ALA A 442 -9.65 16.79 5.42
N MET A 443 -9.21 15.60 5.04
CA MET A 443 -8.83 15.24 3.68
C MET A 443 -10.02 14.57 3.00
N TYR A 444 -10.36 15.03 1.81
CA TYR A 444 -11.40 14.46 0.97
C TYR A 444 -10.80 13.96 -0.34
N THR A 445 -11.45 12.98 -0.95
CA THR A 445 -11.07 12.46 -2.26
C THR A 445 -12.19 12.60 -3.26
N ARG A 446 -11.83 12.94 -4.49
CA ARG A 446 -12.74 12.92 -5.64
C ARG A 446 -12.04 12.31 -6.85
N ALA A 447 -12.81 11.79 -7.79
CA ALA A 447 -12.27 11.35 -9.07
C ALA A 447 -11.46 12.47 -9.74
N ALA A 448 -10.31 12.10 -10.30
CA ALA A 448 -9.49 13.01 -11.09
C ALA A 448 -10.21 13.34 -12.41
N THR A 449 -10.10 14.59 -12.82
CA THR A 449 -10.74 15.15 -14.01
C THR A 449 -9.68 15.76 -14.93
N PRO A 450 -9.98 16.01 -16.21
CA PRO A 450 -9.06 16.71 -17.09
C PRO A 450 -8.63 18.09 -16.57
N GLN A 451 -9.48 18.75 -15.78
CA GLN A 451 -9.20 20.07 -15.20
C GLN A 451 -8.04 20.04 -14.19
N ASP A 452 -7.85 18.91 -13.49
CA ASP A 452 -6.75 18.73 -12.54
C ASP A 452 -5.37 18.83 -13.18
N PHE A 453 -5.27 18.44 -14.45
CA PHE A 453 -4.05 18.54 -15.25
C PHE A 453 -3.89 19.90 -15.94
N THR A 454 -4.84 20.82 -15.73
CA THR A 454 -4.72 22.21 -16.18
C THR A 454 -4.12 23.14 -15.12
N ASP A 455 -4.01 22.68 -13.88
CA ASP A 455 -3.39 23.45 -12.78
C ASP A 455 -1.93 23.78 -13.10
N ALA A 456 -1.51 25.01 -12.76
CA ALA A 456 -0.15 25.47 -13.01
C ALA A 456 0.92 24.64 -12.26
N SER A 457 0.55 23.99 -11.17
CA SER A 457 1.41 23.12 -10.37
C SER A 457 1.64 21.76 -11.03
N VAL A 458 0.72 21.32 -11.91
CA VAL A 458 0.76 20.02 -12.61
C VAL A 458 1.29 20.18 -14.04
N ARG A 459 0.89 21.25 -14.74
CA ARG A 459 1.31 21.50 -16.13
C ARG A 459 2.84 21.54 -16.27
N PRO A 460 3.41 20.95 -17.33
CA PRO A 460 2.73 20.45 -18.53
C PRO A 460 2.26 18.98 -18.47
N LEU A 461 2.31 18.31 -17.31
CA LEU A 461 1.97 16.89 -17.20
C LEU A 461 0.49 16.63 -17.49
N THR A 462 0.20 15.49 -18.11
CA THR A 462 -1.14 15.05 -18.51
C THR A 462 -1.60 13.82 -17.71
N ALA A 463 -2.88 13.47 -17.85
CA ALA A 463 -3.43 12.24 -17.28
C ALA A 463 -2.76 10.99 -17.86
N THR A 464 -2.42 11.01 -19.16
CA THR A 464 -1.69 9.93 -19.82
C THR A 464 -0.30 9.76 -19.21
N ASP A 465 0.42 10.87 -19.00
CA ASP A 465 1.74 10.83 -18.37
C ASP A 465 1.67 10.23 -16.95
N LEU A 466 0.61 10.55 -16.18
CA LEU A 466 0.38 9.97 -14.86
C LEU A 466 0.15 8.46 -14.94
N HIS A 467 -0.68 8.00 -15.88
CA HIS A 467 -1.00 6.58 -16.04
C HIS A 467 0.21 5.77 -16.52
N ASP A 468 0.96 6.29 -17.48
CA ASP A 468 2.19 5.67 -17.97
C ASP A 468 3.26 5.61 -16.87
N PHE A 469 3.43 6.71 -16.11
CA PHE A 469 4.29 6.74 -14.94
C PHE A 469 3.89 5.69 -13.90
N ALA A 470 2.60 5.63 -13.53
CA ALA A 470 2.12 4.71 -12.51
C ALA A 470 2.26 3.23 -12.92
N LEU A 471 1.94 2.90 -14.17
CA LEU A 471 2.10 1.54 -14.71
C LEU A 471 3.58 1.14 -14.80
N TYR A 472 4.46 2.07 -15.18
CA TYR A 472 5.90 1.82 -15.20
C TYR A 472 6.44 1.49 -13.81
N ILE A 473 6.10 2.30 -12.80
CA ILE A 473 6.55 2.05 -11.42
C ILE A 473 5.98 0.74 -10.88
N TYR A 474 4.70 0.45 -11.16
CA TYR A 474 4.06 -0.80 -10.78
C TYR A 474 4.76 -2.02 -11.38
N ASP A 475 5.04 -2.02 -12.68
CA ASP A 475 5.75 -3.12 -13.34
C ASP A 475 7.21 -3.23 -12.85
N ALA A 476 7.87 -2.11 -12.55
CA ALA A 476 9.21 -2.10 -11.96
C ALA A 476 9.24 -2.72 -10.56
N LEU A 477 8.25 -2.43 -9.70
CA LEU A 477 8.09 -3.06 -8.39
C LEU A 477 7.84 -4.57 -8.52
N ARG A 478 6.98 -4.99 -9.45
CA ARG A 478 6.70 -6.41 -9.73
C ARG A 478 7.87 -7.16 -10.34
N SER A 479 8.81 -6.46 -10.99
CA SER A 479 9.99 -7.05 -11.63
C SER A 479 11.16 -7.27 -10.66
N ARG A 480 11.06 -6.81 -9.41
CA ARG A 480 12.12 -6.96 -8.42
C ARG A 480 12.41 -8.42 -8.13
N GLY A 481 13.66 -8.75 -7.81
CA GLY A 481 14.06 -10.13 -7.49
C GLY A 481 13.45 -10.66 -6.18
N ASP A 482 13.03 -9.77 -5.30
CA ASP A 482 12.42 -10.04 -3.99
C ASP A 482 10.90 -9.78 -3.98
N TRP A 483 10.28 -9.71 -5.17
CA TRP A 483 8.86 -9.38 -5.30
C TRP A 483 7.97 -10.34 -4.52
N ARG A 484 8.38 -11.60 -4.40
CA ARG A 484 7.56 -12.63 -3.79
C ARG A 484 7.57 -12.58 -2.27
N GLU A 485 8.71 -12.24 -1.69
CA GLU A 485 8.84 -12.13 -0.24
C GLU A 485 8.20 -10.83 0.28
N HIS A 486 8.23 -9.77 -0.53
CA HIS A 486 8.01 -8.41 -0.04
C HIS A 486 6.94 -7.58 -0.78
N TYR A 487 6.51 -8.06 -1.95
CA TYR A 487 5.59 -7.35 -2.84
C TYR A 487 4.59 -8.31 -3.51
N GLU A 488 4.28 -9.45 -2.88
CA GLU A 488 3.44 -10.48 -3.51
C GLU A 488 2.05 -9.92 -3.80
N SER A 489 1.54 -9.03 -2.94
CA SER A 489 0.22 -8.44 -3.14
C SER A 489 0.10 -7.60 -4.40
N LEU A 490 1.21 -7.15 -4.98
CA LEU A 490 1.18 -6.41 -6.24
C LEU A 490 0.72 -7.33 -7.40
N GLU A 491 0.74 -8.65 -7.24
CA GLU A 491 0.11 -9.58 -8.19
C GLU A 491 -1.42 -9.51 -8.20
N MET A 492 -2.02 -8.84 -7.21
CA MET A 492 -3.45 -8.53 -7.15
C MET A 492 -3.66 -7.06 -7.51
N GLY A 493 -2.88 -6.15 -6.91
CA GLY A 493 -2.94 -4.73 -7.22
C GLY A 493 -2.31 -3.84 -6.15
N VAL A 494 -2.33 -2.54 -6.41
CA VAL A 494 -1.69 -1.51 -5.57
C VAL A 494 -2.34 -0.14 -5.75
N ARG A 495 -2.26 0.71 -4.72
CA ARG A 495 -2.59 2.12 -4.79
C ARG A 495 -1.26 2.86 -4.69
N LEU A 496 -0.99 3.68 -5.69
CA LEU A 496 0.19 4.54 -5.71
C LEU A 496 -0.26 5.96 -5.39
N ASP A 497 0.28 6.52 -4.33
CA ASP A 497 0.05 7.92 -3.97
C ASP A 497 1.15 8.75 -4.65
N VAL A 498 0.76 9.56 -5.63
CA VAL A 498 1.65 10.21 -6.60
C VAL A 498 1.62 11.72 -6.40
N GLY A 499 2.79 12.29 -6.15
CA GLY A 499 3.01 13.75 -6.10
C GLY A 499 3.62 14.27 -7.39
N VAL A 500 3.60 15.60 -7.54
CA VAL A 500 4.32 16.33 -8.60
C VAL A 500 5.45 17.14 -7.97
N ALA A 501 6.65 16.92 -8.44
CA ALA A 501 7.80 17.73 -8.10
C ALA A 501 8.03 18.83 -9.12
N SER A 502 8.70 19.90 -8.68
CA SER A 502 9.07 21.03 -9.53
C SER A 502 10.56 21.27 -9.40
N GLU A 503 11.34 20.74 -10.34
CA GLU A 503 12.78 20.98 -10.38
C GLU A 503 13.10 22.23 -11.18
N ARG A 504 13.97 23.09 -10.63
CA ARG A 504 14.50 24.22 -11.39
C ARG A 504 15.56 23.70 -12.36
N THR A 505 15.28 23.81 -13.65
CA THR A 505 16.24 23.46 -14.69
C THR A 505 16.94 24.70 -15.23
N LEU A 506 18.25 24.57 -15.48
CA LEU A 506 19.02 25.56 -16.23
C LEU A 506 19.03 25.14 -17.69
N GLY A 507 18.06 25.65 -18.45
CA GLY A 507 18.02 25.48 -19.90
C GLY A 507 18.90 26.51 -20.60
N TRP A 508 19.29 26.21 -21.85
CA TRP A 508 19.88 27.16 -22.78
C TRP A 508 18.86 27.42 -23.89
N GLU A 509 18.45 28.68 -24.06
CA GLU A 509 17.43 29.04 -25.04
C GLU A 509 18.09 29.77 -26.21
N GLY A 510 17.91 29.22 -27.42
CA GLY A 510 18.50 29.70 -28.67
C GLY A 510 20.02 29.46 -28.77
N GLY A 511 20.53 29.24 -29.98
CA GLY A 511 21.96 29.03 -30.27
C GLY A 511 22.92 30.18 -29.88
N GLY A 512 22.46 31.16 -29.09
CA GLY A 512 23.19 32.33 -28.60
C GLY A 512 23.55 32.32 -27.11
N GLY A 513 23.35 31.22 -26.39
CA GLY A 513 23.95 31.06 -25.04
C GLY A 513 23.23 31.79 -23.90
N LYS A 514 21.92 32.09 -24.01
CA LYS A 514 21.17 32.67 -22.88
C LYS A 514 20.66 31.54 -21.98
N ARG A 515 21.08 31.55 -20.71
CA ARG A 515 20.50 30.65 -19.69
C ARG A 515 19.07 31.10 -19.39
N VAL A 516 18.12 30.22 -19.62
CA VAL A 516 16.72 30.43 -19.24
C VAL A 516 16.40 29.49 -18.09
N ARG A 517 15.80 30.05 -17.04
CA ARG A 517 15.31 29.27 -15.91
C ARG A 517 13.98 28.64 -16.33
N GLY A 518 13.99 27.33 -16.50
CA GLY A 518 12.78 26.53 -16.64
C GLY A 518 12.39 25.91 -15.30
N GLU A 519 11.13 25.53 -15.18
CA GLU A 519 10.68 24.57 -14.18
C GLU A 519 10.26 23.31 -14.92
N GLU A 520 10.88 22.18 -14.57
CA GLU A 520 10.48 20.87 -15.07
C GLU A 520 9.61 20.20 -14.01
N LYS A 521 8.42 19.74 -14.42
CA LYS A 521 7.52 18.97 -13.56
C LYS A 521 7.74 17.49 -13.78
N ARG A 522 7.77 16.72 -12.69
CA ARG A 522 7.91 15.25 -12.74
C ARG A 522 7.02 14.59 -11.70
N PHE A 523 6.46 13.44 -12.03
CA PHE A 523 5.74 12.61 -11.06
C PHE A 523 6.72 11.85 -10.16
N PHE A 524 6.28 11.54 -8.94
CA PHE A 524 6.92 10.55 -8.07
C PHE A 524 5.90 9.84 -7.18
N VAL A 525 6.19 8.58 -6.83
CA VAL A 525 5.40 7.85 -5.83
C VAL A 525 5.82 8.25 -4.42
N ASN A 526 4.93 8.88 -3.66
CA ASN A 526 5.10 9.19 -2.24
C ASN A 526 4.95 7.93 -1.38
N GLU A 527 3.94 7.11 -1.67
CA GLU A 527 3.55 5.95 -0.86
C GLU A 527 3.05 4.79 -1.74
N ILE A 528 3.34 3.57 -1.29
CA ILE A 528 2.85 2.31 -1.88
C ILE A 528 1.89 1.68 -0.87
N THR A 529 0.60 1.73 -1.15
CA THR A 529 -0.40 1.09 -0.28
C THR A 529 -0.78 -0.25 -0.90
N ARG A 530 -0.77 -1.32 -0.09
CA ARG A 530 -1.24 -2.65 -0.52
C ARG A 530 -2.72 -2.82 -0.20
N PHE A 531 -3.42 -3.62 -1.01
CA PHE A 531 -4.88 -3.73 -0.94
C PHE A 531 -5.44 -4.41 0.32
N TYR A 532 -4.60 -5.16 1.04
CA TYR A 532 -4.97 -5.76 2.32
C TYR A 532 -4.93 -4.75 3.49
N GLY A 533 -4.50 -3.50 3.25
CA GLY A 533 -4.62 -2.41 4.23
C GLY A 533 -6.06 -1.89 4.31
N ALA A 534 -6.50 -1.39 5.47
CA ALA A 534 -7.92 -1.09 5.71
C ALA A 534 -8.47 0.22 5.16
N ASP A 535 -7.64 1.20 4.86
CA ASP A 535 -8.09 2.50 4.37
C ASP A 535 -8.17 2.55 2.83
N TYR A 536 -7.78 1.48 2.16
CA TYR A 536 -7.54 1.43 0.72
C TYR A 536 -8.71 1.88 -0.18
N PHE A 537 -9.93 1.38 0.01
CA PHE A 537 -11.12 1.63 -0.82
C PHE A 537 -12.17 2.51 -0.15
N SER A 538 -11.86 3.11 1.01
CA SER A 538 -12.86 3.81 1.80
C SER A 538 -13.37 5.09 1.16
N GLN A 539 -14.46 5.63 1.70
CA GLN A 539 -15.10 6.82 1.11
C GLN A 539 -14.19 8.05 1.14
N HIS A 540 -13.30 8.10 2.12
CA HIS A 540 -12.31 9.17 2.29
C HIS A 540 -11.05 8.98 1.45
N THR A 541 -10.87 7.78 0.87
CA THR A 541 -9.66 7.43 0.11
C THR A 541 -9.90 7.29 -1.39
N LEU A 542 -11.07 6.77 -1.79
CA LEU A 542 -11.42 6.51 -3.17
C LEU A 542 -12.69 7.27 -3.60
N GLY A 543 -13.70 7.36 -2.74
CA GLY A 543 -15.06 7.72 -3.16
C GLY A 543 -15.66 6.68 -4.12
N ALA A 544 -16.85 6.92 -4.69
CA ALA A 544 -17.38 6.03 -5.73
C ALA A 544 -16.43 6.00 -6.95
N PRO A 545 -16.15 4.85 -7.60
CA PRO A 545 -16.90 3.57 -7.58
C PRO A 545 -16.23 2.44 -6.77
N GLN A 546 -16.38 2.45 -5.43
CA GLN A 546 -15.65 1.55 -4.51
C GLN A 546 -15.93 0.05 -4.76
N GLN A 547 -17.17 -0.28 -5.08
CA GLN A 547 -17.64 -1.66 -5.28
C GLN A 547 -16.99 -2.27 -6.51
N GLU A 548 -16.93 -1.52 -7.60
CA GLU A 548 -16.30 -1.92 -8.86
C GLU A 548 -14.80 -2.14 -8.68
N VAL A 549 -14.15 -1.31 -7.84
CA VAL A 549 -12.76 -1.51 -7.49
C VAL A 549 -12.59 -2.77 -6.64
N CYS A 550 -13.41 -2.99 -5.60
CA CYS A 550 -13.36 -4.23 -4.80
C CYS A 550 -13.58 -5.48 -5.65
N TRP A 551 -14.52 -5.43 -6.60
CA TRP A 551 -14.77 -6.51 -7.55
C TRP A 551 -13.54 -6.78 -8.44
N ALA A 552 -12.89 -5.74 -8.96
CA ALA A 552 -11.67 -5.90 -9.76
C ALA A 552 -10.50 -6.50 -8.95
N PHE A 553 -10.40 -6.17 -7.65
CA PHE A 553 -9.43 -6.82 -6.77
C PHE A 553 -9.79 -8.27 -6.48
N ALA A 554 -11.07 -8.60 -6.29
CA ALA A 554 -11.52 -9.98 -6.16
C ALA A 554 -11.22 -10.80 -7.43
N GLU A 555 -11.43 -10.22 -8.61
CA GLU A 555 -11.02 -10.79 -9.90
C GLU A 555 -9.51 -11.05 -9.94
N ALA A 556 -8.72 -10.09 -9.48
CA ALA A 556 -7.26 -10.21 -9.47
C ALA A 556 -6.78 -11.30 -8.49
N VAL A 557 -7.35 -11.37 -7.28
CA VAL A 557 -7.11 -12.43 -6.28
C VAL A 557 -7.47 -13.79 -6.86
N ASN A 558 -8.65 -13.90 -7.47
CA ASN A 558 -9.09 -15.11 -8.16
C ASN A 558 -8.14 -15.50 -9.30
N GLY A 559 -7.68 -14.54 -10.10
CA GLY A 559 -6.77 -14.85 -11.20
C GLY A 559 -5.37 -15.23 -10.73
N TYR A 560 -4.93 -14.79 -9.55
CA TYR A 560 -3.61 -15.11 -9.02
C TYR A 560 -3.59 -16.47 -8.32
N PHE A 561 -4.57 -16.70 -7.43
CA PHE A 561 -4.65 -17.91 -6.62
C PHE A 561 -5.53 -19.00 -7.24
N GLY A 562 -6.54 -18.59 -7.99
CA GLY A 562 -7.62 -19.43 -8.50
C GLY A 562 -7.42 -19.88 -9.95
N VAL A 563 -6.18 -20.06 -10.40
CA VAL A 563 -5.94 -20.80 -11.64
C VAL A 563 -6.38 -22.23 -11.39
N GLU A 564 -7.64 -22.52 -11.70
CA GLU A 564 -8.14 -23.89 -11.75
C GLU A 564 -7.40 -24.62 -12.86
N GLU A 565 -6.97 -25.85 -12.61
CA GLU A 565 -6.50 -26.76 -13.66
C GLU A 565 -7.69 -27.13 -14.55
N GLY A 566 -8.13 -26.17 -15.37
CA GLY A 566 -9.12 -26.38 -16.41
C GLY A 566 -8.40 -26.89 -17.65
N GLU A 567 -8.76 -28.11 -18.06
CA GLU A 567 -8.47 -28.74 -19.34
C GLU A 567 -8.11 -27.72 -20.43
N VAL A 568 -6.84 -27.69 -20.82
CA VAL A 568 -6.49 -27.22 -22.15
C VAL A 568 -7.20 -28.18 -23.10
N LYS A 569 -8.41 -27.83 -23.53
CA LYS A 569 -8.96 -28.39 -24.76
C LYS A 569 -7.95 -27.96 -25.81
N GLU A 570 -7.10 -28.91 -26.21
CA GLU A 570 -6.37 -28.81 -27.46
C GLU A 570 -7.44 -28.63 -28.55
N GLU A 571 -7.73 -27.38 -28.90
CA GLU A 571 -8.24 -27.11 -30.25
C GLU A 571 -7.08 -27.43 -31.20
N VAL A 572 -7.16 -28.64 -31.74
CA VAL A 572 -6.27 -29.19 -32.77
C VAL A 572 -6.49 -28.48 -34.11
#